data_AF-A0A5D2Y974-F1
#
_entry.id   AF-A0A5D2Y974-F1
#
_cell.length_a   1.000
_cell.length_b   1.000
_cell.length_c   1.000
_cell.angle_alpha   90.00
_cell.angle_beta   90.00
_cell.angle_gamma   90.00
#
_symmetry.space_group_name_H-M   'P 1'
#
loop_
_entity.id
_entity.type
_entity.pdbx_description
1 polymer ?
#
loop_
_entity_poly.entity_id
_entity_poly.type
_entity_poly.pdbx_seq_one_letter_code
_entity_poly.pdbx_strand_id
1 'polypeptide(L)'
;MEHTATAQQQFENSHSSFAVALKIFEKNPTKIKNYGIWLRYQSRTGYHNMYKEYRDTTLNGAVEQKYTKMASRHRVRFPCIQIIKTATIPAKLCKRSSSTTPKSSSHWCSIR
;
A
#
# COMPACT_ATOMS: atom_id res chain seq x y z
N MET A 1 41.23 15.50 -9.59
CA MET A 1 41.15 16.22 -8.31
C MET A 1 39.95 17.15 -8.42
N GLU A 2 38.79 16.63 -8.04
CA GLU A 2 38.00 17.08 -6.87
C GLU A 2 37.06 18.23 -7.26
N HIS A 3 35.76 17.95 -7.46
CA HIS A 3 34.68 18.03 -6.47
C HIS A 3 34.52 19.44 -5.89
N THR A 4 33.45 20.18 -6.21
CA THR A 4 32.26 20.48 -5.37
C THR A 4 31.72 21.86 -5.87
N ALA A 5 30.47 22.34 -5.74
CA ALA A 5 29.30 21.97 -4.96
C ALA A 5 28.04 22.48 -5.69
N THR A 6 27.00 21.65 -5.64
CA THR A 6 25.60 21.96 -5.32
C THR A 6 25.10 23.41 -5.44
N ALA A 7 24.15 23.65 -6.35
CA ALA A 7 23.08 24.62 -6.15
C ALA A 7 21.74 23.91 -6.33
N GLN A 8 21.11 23.54 -5.22
CA GLN A 8 19.71 23.11 -5.21
C GLN A 8 18.86 24.36 -5.45
N GLN A 9 18.18 24.42 -6.61
CA GLN A 9 17.17 25.45 -6.86
C GLN A 9 16.06 25.29 -5.82
N GLN A 10 15.95 26.25 -4.89
CA GLN A 10 14.77 26.37 -4.03
C GLN A 10 13.62 26.85 -4.92
N PHE A 11 12.57 26.05 -5.04
CA PHE A 11 11.35 26.42 -5.75
C PHE A 11 10.45 27.24 -4.80
N GLU A 12 10.47 28.56 -4.95
CA GLU A 12 9.55 29.47 -4.26
C GLU A 12 8.18 29.38 -4.93
N ASN A 13 7.17 28.83 -4.24
CA ASN A 13 5.81 28.65 -4.76
C ASN A 13 5.05 29.99 -4.76
N SER A 14 5.30 30.90 -5.70
CA SER A 14 4.61 32.21 -5.73
C SER A 14 3.31 32.26 -6.55
N HIS A 15 2.95 31.21 -7.31
CA HIS A 15 1.67 31.16 -8.01
C HIS A 15 1.13 29.73 -8.09
N SER A 16 0.24 29.34 -7.17
CA SER A 16 -0.44 28.06 -7.25
C SER A 16 -1.95 28.28 -7.17
N SER A 17 -2.61 28.34 -8.34
CA SER A 17 -4.04 28.04 -8.40
C SER A 17 -4.21 26.53 -8.20
N PHE A 18 -4.57 26.14 -6.98
CA PHE A 18 -4.80 24.75 -6.64
C PHE A 18 -6.04 24.21 -7.37
N ALA A 19 -5.89 23.11 -8.11
CA ALA A 19 -7.02 22.37 -8.66
C ALA A 19 -7.86 21.69 -7.56
N VAL A 20 -9.16 21.54 -7.80
CA VAL A 20 -10.12 20.94 -6.84
C VAL A 20 -9.71 19.51 -6.47
N ALA A 21 -9.55 19.25 -5.17
CA ALA A 21 -9.31 17.92 -4.64
C ALA A 21 -10.61 17.12 -4.59
N LEU A 22 -10.79 16.17 -5.51
CA LEU A 22 -11.94 15.26 -5.51
C LEU A 22 -11.65 14.01 -4.67
N LYS A 23 -12.55 13.71 -3.72
CA LYS A 23 -12.47 12.49 -2.92
C LYS A 23 -13.00 11.30 -3.71
N ILE A 24 -12.16 10.30 -3.89
CA ILE A 24 -12.53 9.06 -4.60
C ILE A 24 -13.03 8.03 -3.58
N PHE A 25 -14.20 7.48 -3.83
CA PHE A 25 -14.80 6.41 -3.03
C PHE A 25 -14.73 5.07 -3.77
N GLU A 26 -14.71 3.99 -3.00
CA GLU A 26 -14.76 2.63 -3.54
C GLU A 26 -16.13 2.31 -4.13
N LYS A 27 -16.16 1.71 -5.32
CA LYS A 27 -17.42 1.41 -6.04
C LYS A 27 -18.32 0.42 -5.29
N ASN A 28 -17.73 -0.52 -4.54
CA ASN A 28 -18.45 -1.60 -3.87
C ASN A 28 -17.81 -1.88 -2.51
N PRO A 29 -18.33 -1.31 -1.40
CA PRO A 29 -17.75 -1.50 -0.06
C PRO A 29 -18.12 -2.85 0.59
N THR A 30 -19.07 -3.60 0.04
CA THR A 30 -19.53 -4.86 0.65
C THR A 30 -18.66 -6.05 0.22
N LYS A 31 -17.95 -5.95 -0.91
CA LYS A 31 -17.17 -7.06 -1.47
C LYS A 31 -15.74 -7.03 -0.95
N ILE A 32 -15.31 -8.13 -0.32
CA ILE A 32 -13.92 -8.30 0.11
C ILE A 32 -13.05 -8.50 -1.13
N LYS A 33 -11.98 -7.71 -1.23
CA LYS A 33 -10.99 -7.75 -2.31
C LYS A 33 -9.60 -7.97 -1.74
N ASN A 34 -8.69 -8.38 -2.61
CA ASN A 34 -7.28 -8.46 -2.30
C ASN A 34 -6.57 -7.27 -2.94
N TYR A 35 -5.85 -6.50 -2.14
CA TYR A 35 -5.12 -5.31 -2.55
C TYR A 35 -3.61 -5.60 -2.49
N GLY A 36 -2.95 -5.43 -3.64
CA GLY A 36 -1.50 -5.39 -3.72
C GLY A 36 -1.01 -3.95 -3.58
N ILE A 37 -0.06 -3.74 -2.68
CA ILE A 37 0.56 -2.44 -2.43
C ILE A 37 2.06 -2.59 -2.67
N TRP A 38 2.57 -1.81 -3.62
CA TRP A 38 4.00 -1.61 -3.83
C TRP A 38 4.39 -0.33 -3.11
N LEU A 39 5.37 -0.44 -2.22
CA LEU A 39 5.83 0.67 -1.42
C LEU A 39 7.35 0.72 -1.41
N ARG A 40 7.88 1.94 -1.36
CA ARG A 40 9.26 2.22 -0.96
C ARG A 40 9.22 2.72 0.47
N TYR A 41 10.10 2.22 1.33
CA TYR A 41 10.22 2.74 2.68
C TYR A 41 11.68 2.95 3.06
N GLN A 42 11.90 3.90 3.96
CA GLN A 42 13.20 4.16 4.55
C GLN A 42 13.37 3.31 5.82
N SER A 43 14.41 2.50 5.86
CA SER A 43 14.92 1.85 7.07
C SER A 43 16.00 2.72 7.72
N ARG A 44 16.60 2.22 8.80
CA ARG A 44 17.75 2.89 9.44
C ARG A 44 18.98 2.95 8.55
N THR A 45 19.10 2.05 7.59
CA THR A 45 20.32 1.84 6.79
C THR A 45 20.13 2.26 5.33
N GLY A 46 18.89 2.36 4.82
CA GLY A 46 18.66 2.77 3.44
C GLY A 46 17.20 2.68 2.99
N TYR A 47 16.99 2.81 1.69
CA TYR A 47 15.66 2.69 1.07
C TYR A 47 15.40 1.28 0.56
N HIS A 48 14.22 0.75 0.85
CA HIS A 48 13.82 -0.59 0.43
C HIS A 48 12.48 -0.57 -0.28
N ASN A 49 12.40 -1.31 -1.37
CA ASN A 49 11.15 -1.58 -2.07
C ASN A 49 10.51 -2.84 -1.51
N MET A 50 9.21 -2.79 -1.27
CA MET A 50 8.45 -3.90 -0.72
C MET A 50 7.11 -4.03 -1.43
N TYR A 51 6.71 -5.27 -1.64
CA TYR A 51 5.39 -5.63 -2.10
C TYR A 51 4.63 -6.36 -1.00
N LYS A 52 3.40 -5.92 -0.73
CA LYS A 52 2.57 -6.48 0.32
C LYS A 52 1.11 -6.57 -0.08
N GLU A 53 0.48 -7.64 0.36
CA GLU A 53 -0.91 -7.96 0.03
C GLU A 53 -1.75 -7.82 1.29
N TYR A 54 -2.90 -7.17 1.15
CA TYR A 54 -3.88 -6.94 2.19
C TYR A 54 -5.25 -7.39 1.68
N ARG A 55 -6.03 -7.98 2.58
CA ARG A 55 -7.41 -8.38 2.29
C ARG A 55 -8.32 -7.45 3.07
N ASP A 56 -9.15 -6.71 2.34
CA ASP A 56 -10.05 -5.73 2.93
C ASP A 56 -11.22 -5.43 1.98
N THR A 57 -12.23 -4.73 2.47
CA THR A 57 -13.36 -4.25 1.67
C THR A 57 -13.05 -2.95 0.93
N THR A 58 -12.13 -2.14 1.46
CA THR A 58 -11.76 -0.83 0.90
C THR A 58 -10.25 -0.65 0.78
N LEU A 59 -9.81 0.19 -0.17
CA LEU A 59 -8.40 0.56 -0.31
C LEU A 59 -7.89 1.33 0.92
N ASN A 60 -8.72 2.20 1.51
CA ASN A 60 -8.35 3.02 2.67
C ASN A 60 -8.04 2.12 3.87
N GLY A 61 -8.90 1.14 4.17
CA GLY A 61 -8.65 0.15 5.22
C GLY A 61 -7.38 -0.67 4.96
N ALA A 62 -7.15 -1.09 3.71
CA ALA A 62 -5.92 -1.80 3.34
C ALA A 62 -4.66 -0.96 3.58
N VAL A 63 -4.71 0.35 3.30
CA VAL A 63 -3.61 1.29 3.53
C VAL A 63 -3.39 1.56 5.02
N GLU A 64 -4.46 1.61 5.81
CA GLU A 64 -4.38 1.75 7.28
C GLU A 64 -3.73 0.52 7.91
N GLN A 65 -4.19 -0.68 7.57
CA GLN A 65 -3.54 -1.93 7.96
C GLN A 65 -2.06 -1.98 7.53
N LYS A 66 -1.74 -1.37 6.39
CA LYS A 66 -0.35 -1.23 5.94
C LYS A 66 0.47 -0.36 6.87
N TYR A 67 -0.03 0.80 7.29
CA TYR A 67 0.68 1.65 8.25
C TYR A 67 0.91 0.92 9.57
N THR A 68 -0.11 0.26 10.12
CA THR A 68 0.01 -0.50 11.39
C THR A 68 1.04 -1.62 11.30
N LYS A 69 1.04 -2.41 10.21
CA LYS A 69 2.02 -3.50 10.05
C LYS A 69 3.45 -2.98 9.84
N MET A 70 3.63 -1.83 9.21
CA MET A 70 4.95 -1.22 9.01
C MET A 70 5.50 -0.64 10.31
N ALA A 71 4.65 0.00 11.12
CA ALA A 71 4.99 0.50 12.44
C ALA A 71 5.37 -0.64 13.40
N SER A 72 4.60 -1.73 13.41
CA SER A 72 4.85 -2.86 14.30
C SER A 72 6.11 -3.67 13.91
N ARG A 73 6.20 -4.13 12.65
CA ARG A 73 7.26 -5.09 12.26
C ARG A 73 8.58 -4.43 11.91
N HIS A 74 8.54 -3.25 11.30
CA HIS A 74 9.71 -2.60 10.76
C HIS A 74 10.02 -1.27 11.47
N ARG A 75 9.19 -0.86 12.45
CA ARG A 75 9.34 0.39 13.21
C ARG A 75 9.45 1.63 12.30
N VAL A 76 8.76 1.59 11.16
CA VAL A 76 8.79 2.67 10.16
C VAL A 76 7.66 3.64 10.42
N ARG A 77 7.97 4.93 10.48
CA ARG A 77 7.00 6.01 10.66
C ARG A 77 6.33 6.38 9.34
N PHE A 78 5.13 6.98 9.42
CA PHE A 78 4.35 7.45 8.27
C PHE A 78 5.17 8.23 7.20
N PRO A 79 5.94 9.29 7.55
CA PRO A 79 6.66 10.08 6.55
C PRO A 79 7.75 9.29 5.79
N CYS A 80 8.21 8.18 6.36
CA CYS A 80 9.25 7.34 5.79
C CYS A 80 8.70 6.30 4.79
N ILE A 81 7.40 6.33 4.48
CA ILE A 81 6.73 5.34 3.62
C ILE A 81 6.16 6.06 2.40
N GLN A 82 6.53 5.59 1.22
CA GLN A 82 6.01 6.06 -0.07
C GLN A 82 5.26 4.92 -0.74
N ILE A 83 3.99 5.15 -1.07
CA ILE A 83 3.20 4.19 -1.84
C ILE A 83 3.47 4.47 -3.32
N ILE A 84 3.99 3.48 -4.03
CA ILE A 84 4.33 3.59 -5.46
C ILE A 84 3.09 3.27 -6.30
N LYS A 85 2.44 2.14 -5.98
CA LYS A 85 1.29 1.65 -6.72
C LYS A 85 0.38 0.86 -5.80
N THR A 86 -0.91 0.92 -6.08
CA THR A 86 -1.93 0.04 -5.53
C THR A 86 -2.68 -0.64 -6.66
N ALA A 87 -3.04 -1.91 -6.49
CA ALA A 87 -3.86 -2.64 -7.46
C ALA A 87 -4.76 -3.65 -6.75
N THR A 88 -5.94 -3.91 -7.32
CA THR A 88 -6.78 -5.04 -6.90
C THR A 88 -6.29 -6.30 -7.61
N ILE A 89 -6.07 -7.37 -6.86
CA ILE A 89 -5.49 -8.62 -7.34
C ILE A 89 -6.54 -9.72 -7.28
N PRO A 90 -6.74 -10.50 -8.37
CA PRO A 90 -7.63 -11.65 -8.34
C PRO A 90 -7.04 -12.76 -7.47
N ALA A 91 -7.89 -13.54 -6.80
CA ALA A 91 -7.48 -14.57 -5.84
C ALA A 91 -6.49 -15.61 -6.42
N LYS A 92 -6.52 -15.85 -7.74
CA LYS A 92 -5.61 -16.79 -8.43
C LYS A 92 -4.15 -16.32 -8.47
N LEU A 93 -3.93 -15.00 -8.44
CA LEU A 93 -2.60 -14.39 -8.56
C LEU A 93 -2.03 -13.93 -7.21
N CYS A 94 -2.75 -14.17 -6.11
CA CYS A 94 -2.27 -13.85 -4.78
C CYS A 94 -1.07 -14.73 -4.42
N LYS A 95 0.04 -14.10 -4.04
CA LYS A 95 1.28 -14.84 -3.72
C LYS A 95 1.28 -15.33 -2.26
N ARG A 96 0.51 -14.71 -1.38
CA ARG A 96 0.44 -15.10 0.04
C ARG A 96 -0.78 -15.96 0.34
N SER A 97 -0.56 -17.02 1.12
CA SER A 97 -1.64 -17.86 1.66
C SER A 97 -2.61 -17.05 2.53
N SER A 98 -2.11 -16.10 3.32
CA SER A 98 -2.92 -15.27 4.23
C SER A 98 -3.90 -14.30 3.52
N SER A 99 -3.63 -13.92 2.28
CA SER A 99 -4.50 -13.06 1.46
C SER A 99 -5.40 -13.87 0.52
N THR A 100 -5.18 -15.18 0.42
CA THR A 100 -5.98 -16.06 -0.43
C THR A 100 -7.35 -16.24 0.21
N THR A 101 -8.43 -15.92 -0.53
CA THR A 101 -9.80 -16.23 -0.07
C THR A 101 -9.88 -17.73 0.20
N PRO A 102 -10.35 -18.18 1.37
CA PRO A 102 -10.57 -19.61 1.59
C PRO A 102 -11.55 -20.09 0.50
N LYS A 103 -11.10 -21.06 -0.31
CA LYS A 103 -12.00 -21.71 -1.25
C LYS A 103 -13.05 -22.42 -0.38
N SER A 104 -14.32 -22.07 -0.55
CA SER A 104 -15.42 -22.75 0.15
C SER A 104 -15.30 -24.25 -0.14
N SER A 105 -14.90 -25.03 0.85
CA SER A 105 -14.86 -26.48 0.78
C SER A 105 -16.29 -26.98 0.86
N SER A 106 -16.96 -27.10 -0.28
CA SER A 106 -18.25 -27.80 -0.41
C SER A 106 -18.18 -29.29 -0.04
N HIS A 107 -17.00 -29.81 0.33
CA HIS A 107 -16.80 -31.20 0.76
C HIS A 107 -17.10 -31.47 2.23
N TRP A 108 -17.22 -30.45 3.09
CA TRP A 108 -17.43 -30.64 4.55
C TRP A 108 -18.92 -30.58 4.98
N CYS A 109 -19.85 -30.42 4.03
CA CYS A 109 -21.29 -30.33 4.28
C CYS A 109 -22.04 -31.66 4.05
N SER A 110 -21.33 -32.79 4.03
CA SER A 110 -21.90 -34.14 3.82
C SER A 110 -21.63 -35.11 4.98
N ILE A 111 -21.07 -34.65 6.10
CA ILE A 111 -20.89 -35.45 7.31
C ILE A 111 -21.60 -34.74 8.46
N ARG A 112 -22.93 -34.71 8.39
CA ARG A 112 -23.81 -34.70 9.56
C ARG A 112 -25.19 -35.19 9.14
#